data_AF-A0A0R2LP92-F1
#
_entry.id   AF-A0A0R2LP92-F1
#
_cell.length_a   1.000
_cell.length_b   1.000
_cell.length_c   1.000
_cell.angle_alpha   90.00
_cell.angle_beta   90.00
_cell.angle_gamma   90.00
#
_symmetry.space_group_name_H-M   'P 1'
#
loop_
_entity.id
_entity.type
_entity.pdbx_description
1 polymer ?
#
loop_
_entity_poly.entity_id
_entity_poly.type
_entity_poly.pdbx_seq_one_letter_code
_entity_poly.pdbx_strand_id
1 'polypeptide(L)'
;MQLFKITSKYQNKSDNIKKLYYKITDWYEAGCYQQPYIDIEKLVSLDRGLITEITKIGKLTTRDIKGLNIFIKNYTNSISKN
;
A
#
# COMPACT_ATOMS: atom_id res chain seq x y z
N MET A 1 -10.69 -8.11 9.45
CA MET A 1 -10.25 -6.77 8.98
C MET A 1 -9.44 -6.94 7.71
N GLN A 2 -9.57 -6.03 6.75
CA GLN A 2 -8.81 -6.07 5.49
C GLN A 2 -7.73 -5.00 5.48
N LEU A 3 -6.53 -5.34 5.03
CA LEU A 3 -5.37 -4.45 4.98
C LEU A 3 -4.61 -4.62 3.67
N PHE A 4 -3.97 -3.54 3.21
CA PHE A 4 -2.95 -3.62 2.16
C PHE A 4 -1.59 -3.98 2.75
N LYS A 5 -0.80 -4.75 2.01
CA LYS A 5 0.60 -5.04 2.39
C LYS A 5 1.49 -3.85 2.04
N ILE A 6 2.56 -3.69 2.80
CA ILE A 6 3.64 -2.73 2.51
C ILE A 6 4.94 -3.50 2.30
N THR A 7 5.74 -3.09 1.32
CA THR A 7 7.07 -3.65 1.08
C THR A 7 8.10 -2.58 0.76
N SER A 8 9.34 -2.78 1.19
CA SER A 8 10.51 -2.04 0.69
C SER A 8 11.22 -2.79 -0.44
N LYS A 9 10.85 -4.05 -0.72
CA LYS A 9 11.47 -4.90 -1.74
C LYS A 9 10.85 -4.72 -3.14
N TYR A 10 10.43 -3.49 -3.47
CA TYR A 10 9.81 -3.14 -4.75
C TYR A 10 10.76 -3.33 -5.94
N GLN A 11 12.05 -3.03 -5.77
CA GLN A 11 13.02 -3.08 -6.87
C GLN A 11 13.17 -4.49 -7.47
N ASN A 12 13.00 -5.53 -6.65
CA ASN A 12 13.14 -6.93 -7.05
C ASN A 12 11.89 -7.49 -7.75
N LYS A 13 10.86 -6.67 -7.97
CA LYS A 13 9.59 -7.07 -8.59
C LYS A 13 9.64 -6.91 -10.11
N SER A 14 8.90 -7.75 -10.84
CA SER A 14 8.78 -7.60 -12.30
C SER A 14 8.01 -6.33 -12.68
N ASP A 15 8.26 -5.79 -13.86
CA ASP A 15 7.63 -4.54 -14.29
C ASP A 15 6.10 -4.67 -14.38
N ASN A 16 5.62 -5.86 -14.76
CA ASN A 16 4.20 -6.17 -14.81
C ASN A 16 3.51 -6.08 -13.44
N ILE A 17 4.18 -6.45 -12.35
CA ILE A 17 3.58 -6.37 -11.01
C ILE A 17 3.89 -5.02 -10.34
N LYS A 18 4.99 -4.36 -10.69
CA LYS A 18 5.35 -3.03 -10.17
C LYS A 18 4.25 -1.98 -10.39
N LYS A 19 3.44 -2.11 -11.45
CA LYS A 19 2.27 -1.24 -11.70
C LYS A 19 1.18 -1.33 -10.63
N LEU A 20 1.23 -2.33 -9.75
CA LEU A 20 0.29 -2.57 -8.65
C LEU A 20 0.82 -2.05 -7.31
N TYR A 21 1.91 -1.29 -7.31
CA TYR A 21 2.54 -0.79 -6.10
C TYR A 21 2.52 0.73 -6.09
N TYR A 22 1.79 1.29 -5.12
CA TYR A 22 1.80 2.72 -4.88
C TYR A 22 3.02 3.12 -4.05
N LYS A 23 3.84 4.04 -4.56
CA LYS A 23 4.99 4.60 -3.84
C LYS A 23 4.49 5.61 -2.80
N ILE A 24 4.82 5.41 -1.51
CA ILE A 24 4.53 6.40 -0.46
C ILE A 24 5.51 7.57 -0.63
N THR A 25 5.02 8.76 -0.90
CA THR A 25 5.85 9.91 -1.27
C THR A 25 6.48 10.54 -0.03
N ASP A 26 5.70 10.78 1.03
CA ASP A 26 6.14 11.34 2.32
C ASP A 26 6.51 10.23 3.32
N TRP A 27 7.30 9.25 2.87
CA TRP A 27 7.53 8.06 3.68
C TRP A 27 8.22 8.32 5.02
N TYR A 28 9.10 9.32 5.09
CA TYR A 28 9.76 9.72 6.33
C TYR A 28 8.74 10.30 7.33
N GLU A 29 7.88 11.23 6.90
CA GLU A 29 6.80 11.78 7.72
C GLU A 29 5.77 10.71 8.11
N ALA A 30 5.58 9.70 7.26
CA ALA A 30 4.74 8.55 7.55
C ALA A 30 5.35 7.56 8.55
N GLY A 31 6.56 7.83 9.07
CA GLY A 31 7.24 7.03 10.09
C GLY A 31 8.06 5.85 9.54
N CYS A 32 8.31 5.81 8.22
CA CYS A 32 9.11 4.75 7.62
C CYS A 32 10.59 5.16 7.56
N TYR A 33 11.48 4.19 7.77
CA TYR A 33 12.93 4.41 7.71
C TYR A 33 13.52 4.32 6.30
N GLN A 34 12.79 3.71 5.37
CA GLN A 34 13.18 3.57 3.96
C GLN A 34 11.95 3.63 3.07
N GLN A 35 12.16 3.90 1.78
CA GLN A 35 11.10 4.02 0.77
C GLN A 35 10.19 2.77 0.73
N PRO A 36 8.92 2.89 1.16
CA PRO A 36 7.95 1.81 1.14
C PRO A 36 7.00 1.96 -0.04
N TYR A 37 6.35 0.85 -0.37
CA TYR A 37 5.36 0.74 -1.43
C TYR A 37 4.16 -0.07 -0.92
N ILE A 38 2.95 0.40 -1.20
CA ILE A 38 1.69 -0.26 -0.86
C ILE A 38 1.28 -1.16 -2.02
N ASP A 39 1.14 -2.46 -1.75
CA ASP A 39 0.68 -3.47 -2.70
C ASP A 39 -0.86 -3.43 -2.77
N ILE A 40 -1.41 -3.04 -3.92
CA ILE A 40 -2.86 -2.99 -4.16
C ILE A 40 -3.41 -4.26 -4.84
N GLU A 41 -2.55 -5.24 -5.17
CA GLU A 41 -2.97 -6.45 -5.89
C GLU A 41 -4.01 -7.23 -5.09
N LYS A 42 -3.76 -7.42 -3.79
CA LYS A 42 -4.64 -8.18 -2.89
C LYS A 42 -4.66 -7.59 -1.49
N LEU A 43 -5.88 -7.53 -0.94
CA LEU A 43 -6.10 -7.30 0.48
C LEU A 43 -5.75 -8.57 1.27
N VAL A 44 -5.11 -8.37 2.42
CA VAL A 44 -4.91 -9.42 3.43
C VAL A 44 -6.05 -9.32 4.43
N SER A 45 -6.70 -10.45 4.69
CA SER A 45 -7.69 -10.58 5.75
C SER A 45 -7.00 -11.05 7.02
N LEU A 46 -7.06 -10.22 8.06
CA LEU A 46 -6.64 -10.59 9.41
C LEU A 46 -7.86 -10.71 10.32
N ASP A 47 -7.92 -11.78 11.08
CA ASP A 47 -8.86 -11.92 12.19
C ASP A 47 -8.32 -11.14 13.39
N ARG A 48 -9.10 -10.18 13.90
CA ARG A 48 -8.70 -9.37 15.05
C ARG A 48 -8.56 -10.22 16.32
N GLY A 49 -9.34 -11.30 16.45
CA GLY A 49 -9.24 -12.21 17.60
C GLY A 49 -7.93 -12.99 17.66
N LEU A 50 -7.20 -13.08 16.52
CA LEU A 50 -5.92 -13.78 16.42
C LEU A 50 -4.71 -12.83 16.49
N ILE A 51 -4.93 -11.51 16.55
CA ILE A 51 -3.84 -10.53 16.66
C ILE A 51 -3.57 -10.28 18.14
N THR A 52 -2.40 -10.70 18.60
CA THR A 52 -1.97 -10.51 19.98
C THR A 52 -1.42 -9.11 20.23
N GLU A 53 -0.76 -8.51 19.23
CA GLU A 53 -0.09 -7.21 19.36
C GLU A 53 -0.18 -6.38 18.07
N ILE A 54 -0.36 -5.07 18.21
CA ILE A 54 -0.32 -4.10 17.11
C ILE A 54 0.56 -2.92 17.54
N THR A 55 1.66 -2.73 16.81
CA THR A 55 2.53 -1.58 16.99
C THR A 55 2.22 -0.52 15.93
N LYS A 56 1.89 0.70 16.38
CA LYS A 56 1.72 1.84 15.48
C LYS A 56 3.09 2.38 15.05
N ILE A 57 3.39 2.28 13.76
CA ILE A 57 4.64 2.81 13.17
C ILE A 57 4.50 4.29 12.82
N GLY A 58 3.35 4.69 12.26
CA GLY A 58 3.13 6.06 11.81
C GLY A 58 1.76 6.25 11.17
N LYS A 59 1.63 7.26 10.30
CA LYS A 59 0.38 7.59 9.60
C LYS A 59 0.71 8.21 8.25
N LEU A 60 0.03 7.75 7.19
CA LEU A 60 0.14 8.38 5.88
C LEU A 60 -0.26 9.86 5.92
N THR A 61 0.47 10.68 5.18
CA THR A 61 0.10 12.10 5.00
C THR A 61 -1.18 12.22 4.20
N THR A 62 -1.85 13.37 4.29
CA THR A 62 -3.04 13.64 3.46
C THR A 62 -2.74 13.53 1.97
N ARG A 63 -1.51 13.89 1.55
CA ARG A 63 -1.06 13.77 0.17
C ARG A 63 -1.03 12.30 -0.27
N ASP A 64 -0.40 11.44 0.52
CA ASP A 64 -0.30 10.01 0.20
C ASP A 64 -1.66 9.29 0.29
N ILE A 65 -2.54 9.68 1.22
CA ILE A 65 -3.92 9.16 1.26
C ILE A 65 -4.68 9.49 -0.04
N LYS A 66 -4.62 10.76 -0.48
CA LYS A 66 -5.27 11.19 -1.73
C LYS A 66 -4.66 10.48 -2.94
N GLY A 67 -3.33 10.40 -3.00
CA GLY A 67 -2.60 9.73 -4.07
C GLY A 67 -2.95 8.25 -4.18
N LEU A 68 -2.98 7.53 -3.05
CA LEU A 68 -3.36 6.12 -3.01
C LEU A 68 -4.81 5.91 -3.48
N ASN A 69 -5.75 6.76 -3.04
CA ASN A 69 -7.14 6.66 -3.48
C ASN A 69 -7.29 6.84 -5.00
N ILE A 70 -6.59 7.83 -5.57
CA ILE A 70 -6.58 8.05 -7.03
C ILE A 70 -5.97 6.85 -7.74
N PHE A 71 -4.84 6.34 -7.23
CA PHE A 71 -4.14 5.20 -7.81
C PHE A 71 -5.01 3.95 -7.87
N ILE A 72 -5.68 3.59 -6.77
CA ILE A 72 -6.61 2.46 -6.71
C ILE A 72 -7.77 2.66 -7.69
N LYS A 73 -8.40 3.85 -7.69
CA LYS A 73 -9.52 4.15 -8.60
C LYS A 73 -9.13 3.99 -10.07
N ASN A 74 -7.96 4.51 -10.45
CA ASN A 74 -7.45 4.39 -11.81
C ASN A 74 -7.20 2.93 -12.19
N TYR A 75 -6.61 2.14 -11.29
CA TYR A 75 -6.40 0.71 -11.52
C TYR A 75 -7.72 -0.05 -11.68
N THR A 76 -8.68 0.13 -10.78
CA THR A 76 -10.01 -0.52 -10.87
C THR A 76 -10.71 -0.15 -12.18
N ASN A 77 -10.71 1.13 -12.56
CA ASN A 77 -11.30 1.59 -13.82
C ASN A 77 -10.61 0.98 -15.06
N SER A 78 -9.31 0.67 -14.97
CA SER A 78 -8.58 0.03 -16.07
C SER A 78 -8.95 -1.44 -16.26
N ILE A 79 -9.38 -2.12 -15.18
CA ILE A 79 -9.86 -3.50 -15.25
C ILE A 79 -11.31 -3.54 -15.76
N SER A 80 -12.18 -2.64 -15.30
CA SER A 80 -13.60 -2.62 -15.69
C SER A 80 -13.88 -2.22 -17.14
N LYS A 81 -12.85 -1.74 -17.87
CA LYS A 81 -12.95 -1.35 -19.28
C LYS A 81 -12.50 -2.45 -20.26
N ASN A 82 -12.02 -3.57 -19.73
CA ASN A 82 -11.68 -4.79 -20.49
C ASN A 82 -12.72 -5.87 -20.19
#